data_AF-A0AAV5RZV9-F1
#
_entry.id   AF-A0AAV5RZV9-F1
#
_cell.length_a   1.000
_cell.length_b   1.000
_cell.length_c   1.000
_cell.angle_alpha   90.00
_cell.angle_beta   90.00
_cell.angle_gamma   90.00
#
_symmetry.space_group_name_H-M   'P 1'
#
loop_
_entity.id
_entity.type
_entity.pdbx_description
1 polymer ?
#
loop_
_entity_poly.entity_id
_entity_poly.type
_entity_poly.pdbx_seq_one_letter_code
_entity_poly.pdbx_strand_id
1 'polypeptide(L)'
;MAPKKATKTTSKKVAKSSSASGAPSKSYKELITEAAQALKSRKGVSRPALKKYIKDNHPSVGASASFDHYFNAAIKKGVDAGDFEQPKGPSGALKVVKKAASPAPAAKKVAKKAAAAPKKVAKKTAAAPKKVAKKAAAPKKAAASSSAAPTYKEMIIKSILSINNGKGSSRLAVKKHMKGEYAKKISSTKNFDHLFNSTIKKAVESGDLAQPKGPSGIIKVLKKGKTAVGA
;
A
#
# COMPACT_ATOMS: atom_id res chain seq x y z
N MET A 1 38.20 -20.19 -42.48
CA MET A 1 38.64 -20.00 -41.08
C MET A 1 39.72 -18.92 -41.04
N ALA A 2 39.44 -17.78 -40.41
CA ALA A 2 40.45 -16.78 -40.04
C ALA A 2 39.88 -15.88 -38.92
N PRO A 3 40.19 -16.13 -37.63
CA PRO A 3 39.87 -15.20 -36.56
C PRO A 3 41.05 -14.23 -36.33
N LYS A 4 40.87 -12.94 -36.66
CA LYS A 4 41.79 -11.89 -36.22
C LYS A 4 41.46 -11.47 -34.78
N LYS A 5 42.54 -11.43 -34.00
CA LYS A 5 42.67 -11.24 -32.56
C LYS A 5 42.50 -9.76 -32.14
N ALA A 6 41.86 -9.57 -30.99
CA ALA A 6 41.99 -8.54 -29.95
C ALA A 6 42.17 -7.04 -30.34
N THR A 7 41.31 -6.20 -29.76
CA THR A 7 41.71 -4.89 -29.20
C THR A 7 40.93 -4.59 -27.92
N LYS A 8 41.67 -4.47 -26.81
CA LYS A 8 41.24 -3.83 -25.56
C LYS A 8 41.23 -2.31 -25.78
N THR A 9 40.16 -1.62 -25.40
CA THR A 9 40.14 -0.17 -25.14
C THR A 9 39.14 0.09 -24.01
N THR A 10 39.65 0.26 -22.78
CA THR A 10 39.82 1.55 -22.09
C THR A 10 38.52 2.26 -21.71
N SER A 11 38.28 2.22 -20.40
CA SER A 11 37.39 3.01 -19.59
C SER A 11 37.40 4.50 -19.98
N LYS A 12 36.24 5.03 -20.37
CA LYS A 12 35.97 6.47 -20.38
C LYS A 12 34.79 6.79 -19.47
N LYS A 13 35.15 7.23 -18.25
CA LYS A 13 34.33 7.96 -17.29
C LYS A 13 33.58 9.07 -18.02
N VAL A 14 32.29 8.90 -18.24
CA VAL A 14 31.43 9.98 -18.74
C VAL A 14 31.05 10.85 -17.54
N ALA A 15 31.77 11.96 -17.46
CA ALA A 15 31.50 13.07 -16.58
C ALA A 15 30.11 13.65 -16.87
N LYS A 16 29.39 13.85 -15.77
CA LYS A 16 28.41 14.91 -15.49
C LYS A 16 28.42 16.05 -16.54
N SER A 17 27.50 16.00 -17.49
CA SER A 17 27.11 17.18 -18.27
C SER A 17 26.02 17.93 -17.52
N SER A 18 26.43 18.97 -16.80
CA SER A 18 25.58 20.05 -16.31
C SER A 18 25.29 21.01 -17.47
N SER A 19 24.07 20.96 -18.03
CA SER A 19 23.52 22.05 -18.83
C SER A 19 22.58 22.87 -17.95
N ALA A 20 22.98 24.12 -17.70
CA ALA A 20 22.19 25.15 -17.07
C ALA A 20 21.34 25.88 -18.13
N SER A 21 20.05 26.09 -17.87
CA SER A 21 19.23 27.19 -18.41
C SER A 21 17.84 27.19 -17.74
N GLY A 22 17.49 28.30 -17.06
CA GLY A 22 16.11 28.63 -16.66
C GLY A 22 15.79 28.48 -15.17
N ALA A 23 16.23 29.45 -14.35
CA ALA A 23 16.01 29.53 -12.89
C ALA A 23 16.52 28.31 -12.10
N PRO A 24 16.91 28.43 -10.81
CA PRO A 24 17.06 27.24 -9.99
C PRO A 24 15.65 26.67 -9.81
N SER A 25 15.25 25.72 -10.66
CA SER A 25 14.05 24.92 -10.44
C SER A 25 14.28 24.19 -9.12
N LYS A 26 13.81 24.81 -8.02
CA LYS A 26 13.92 24.31 -6.65
C LYS A 26 13.62 22.82 -6.66
N SER A 27 14.47 22.04 -6.01
CA SER A 27 14.27 20.60 -5.91
C SER A 27 12.92 20.31 -5.26
N TYR A 28 12.27 19.20 -5.64
CA TYR A 28 11.03 18.78 -4.98
C TYR A 28 11.16 18.71 -3.45
N LYS A 29 12.34 18.36 -2.95
CA LYS A 29 12.66 18.38 -1.51
C LYS A 29 12.55 19.78 -0.92
N GLU A 30 13.10 20.79 -1.61
CA GLU A 30 13.11 22.19 -1.20
C GLU A 30 11.69 22.78 -1.21
N LEU A 31 10.92 22.48 -2.25
CA LEU A 31 9.51 22.86 -2.35
C LEU A 31 8.67 22.28 -1.20
N ILE A 32 8.93 21.02 -0.82
CA ILE A 32 8.26 20.37 0.30
C ILE A 32 8.66 21.03 1.63
N THR A 33 9.93 21.36 1.83
CA THR A 33 10.38 22.07 3.04
C THR A 33 9.81 23.47 3.14
N GLU A 34 9.78 24.23 2.04
CA GLU A 34 9.21 25.58 1.96
C GLU A 34 7.71 25.55 2.28
N ALA A 35 6.98 24.62 1.66
CA ALA A 35 5.56 24.41 1.92
C ALA A 35 5.29 24.02 3.38
N ALA A 36 6.13 23.16 3.97
CA ALA A 36 5.99 22.77 5.36
C ALA A 36 6.30 23.91 6.35
N GLN A 37 7.25 24.80 6.00
CA GLN A 37 7.58 26.00 6.77
C GLN A 37 6.52 27.11 6.66
N ALA A 38 5.81 27.19 5.53
CA ALA A 38 4.70 28.10 5.35
C ALA A 38 3.46 27.68 6.14
N LEU A 39 3.10 26.39 6.10
CA LEU A 39 1.89 25.86 6.75
C LEU A 39 2.03 25.61 8.27
N LYS A 40 3.24 25.71 8.84
CA LYS A 40 3.54 25.76 10.30
C LYS A 40 2.60 24.94 11.20
N SER A 41 2.53 23.63 10.98
CA SER A 41 1.72 22.73 11.82
C SER A 41 2.56 22.01 12.90
N ARG A 42 2.16 22.13 14.17
CA ARG A 42 2.81 21.47 15.33
C ARG A 42 2.90 19.94 15.18
N LYS A 43 1.94 19.33 14.47
CA LYS A 43 1.84 17.88 14.23
C LYS A 43 2.38 17.44 12.86
N GLY A 44 2.96 18.36 12.08
CA GLY A 44 3.33 18.16 10.69
C GLY A 44 2.19 18.49 9.71
N VAL A 45 2.51 18.59 8.43
CA VAL A 45 1.59 18.97 7.36
C VAL A 45 1.18 17.73 6.57
N SER A 46 -0.10 17.62 6.22
CA SER A 46 -0.58 16.48 5.44
C SER A 46 -0.08 16.54 4.00
N ARG A 47 0.15 15.37 3.38
CA ARG A 47 0.53 15.28 1.95
C ARG A 47 -0.42 16.02 1.01
N PRO A 48 -1.77 15.92 1.13
CA PRO A 48 -2.66 16.69 0.27
C PRO A 48 -2.52 18.21 0.46
N ALA A 49 -2.27 18.69 1.68
CA ALA A 49 -2.05 20.11 1.93
C ALA A 49 -0.73 20.61 1.33
N LEU A 50 0.36 19.83 1.43
CA LEU A 50 1.63 20.14 0.77
C LEU A 50 1.48 20.17 -0.76
N LYS A 51 0.76 19.19 -1.34
CA LYS A 51 0.47 19.19 -2.78
C LYS A 51 -0.31 20.41 -3.22
N LYS A 52 -1.33 20.81 -2.45
CA LYS A 52 -2.12 22.00 -2.74
C LYS A 52 -1.24 23.25 -2.72
N TYR A 53 -0.48 23.45 -1.65
CA TYR A 53 0.41 24.60 -1.52
C TYR A 53 1.43 24.69 -2.67
N ILE A 54 2.06 23.58 -3.05
CA ILE A 54 3.05 23.57 -4.14
C ILE A 54 2.38 23.86 -5.50
N LYS A 55 1.15 23.38 -5.72
CA LYS A 55 0.39 23.70 -6.94
C LYS A 55 0.00 25.18 -7.01
N ASP A 56 -0.39 25.76 -5.87
CA ASP A 56 -0.85 27.15 -5.79
C ASP A 56 0.34 28.14 -5.91
N ASN A 57 1.50 27.82 -5.32
CA ASN A 57 2.68 28.71 -5.31
C ASN A 57 3.69 28.43 -6.44
N HIS A 58 3.69 27.22 -6.99
CA HIS A 58 4.59 26.80 -8.08
C HIS A 58 3.80 26.09 -9.19
N PRO A 59 2.99 26.83 -9.97
CA PRO A 59 2.14 26.25 -11.01
C PRO A 59 2.94 25.52 -12.10
N SER A 60 4.17 25.93 -12.38
CA SER A 60 5.07 25.25 -13.33
C SER A 60 5.41 23.81 -12.91
N VAL A 61 5.52 23.56 -11.61
CA VAL A 61 5.83 22.24 -11.04
C VAL A 61 4.54 21.46 -10.80
N GLY A 62 3.47 22.14 -10.39
CA GLY A 62 2.17 21.55 -10.09
C GLY A 62 1.36 21.09 -11.31
N ALA A 63 1.57 21.71 -12.48
CA ALA A 63 0.91 21.35 -13.74
C ALA A 63 1.51 20.09 -14.42
N SER A 64 2.67 19.63 -13.96
CA SER A 64 3.30 18.42 -14.50
C SER A 64 2.49 17.17 -14.15
N ALA A 65 2.18 16.33 -15.13
CA ALA A 65 1.55 15.02 -14.91
C ALA A 65 2.40 14.10 -14.00
N SER A 66 3.73 14.32 -13.99
CA SER A 66 4.69 13.57 -13.18
C SER A 66 4.90 14.16 -11.77
N PHE A 67 4.25 15.28 -11.45
CA PHE A 67 4.37 15.97 -10.16
C PHE A 67 4.21 15.02 -8.98
N ASP A 68 3.13 14.24 -8.98
CA ASP A 68 2.79 13.34 -7.89
C ASP A 68 3.83 12.21 -7.73
N HIS A 69 4.42 11.75 -8.84
CA HIS A 69 5.47 10.74 -8.81
C HIS A 69 6.75 11.31 -8.17
N TYR A 70 7.22 12.46 -8.64
CA TYR A 70 8.42 13.12 -8.12
C TYR A 70 8.25 13.60 -6.68
N PHE A 71 7.07 14.11 -6.33
CA PHE A 71 6.70 14.48 -4.96
C PHE A 71 6.77 13.26 -4.02
N ASN A 72 6.22 12.12 -4.43
CA ASN A 72 6.26 10.91 -3.61
C ASN A 72 7.68 10.35 -3.46
N ALA A 73 8.48 10.40 -4.54
CA ALA A 73 9.88 9.98 -4.50
C ALA A 73 10.73 10.88 -3.59
N ALA A 74 10.54 12.21 -3.66
CA ALA A 74 11.24 13.17 -2.82
C ALA A 74 10.95 12.97 -1.33
N ILE A 75 9.69 12.69 -0.97
CA ILE A 75 9.33 12.42 0.43
C ILE A 75 9.99 11.12 0.92
N LYS A 76 9.98 10.05 0.12
CA LYS A 76 10.65 8.79 0.51
C LYS A 76 12.14 9.05 0.77
N LYS A 77 12.82 9.68 -0.20
CA LYS A 77 14.25 10.03 -0.06
C LYS A 77 14.54 10.93 1.14
N GLY A 78 13.67 11.91 1.43
CA GLY A 78 13.87 12.78 2.58
C GLY A 78 13.55 12.12 3.92
N VAL A 79 12.71 11.07 3.95
CA VAL A 79 12.51 10.24 5.15
C VAL A 79 13.72 9.33 5.37
N ASP A 80 14.22 8.67 4.32
CA ASP A 80 15.45 7.86 4.38
C ASP A 80 16.67 8.70 4.80
N ALA A 81 16.76 9.95 4.34
CA ALA A 81 17.81 10.90 4.73
C ALA A 81 17.63 11.50 6.15
N GLY A 82 16.46 11.28 6.78
CA GLY A 82 16.12 11.82 8.09
C GLY A 82 15.78 13.32 8.10
N ASP A 83 15.58 13.96 6.95
CA ASP A 83 15.11 15.34 6.84
C ASP A 83 13.60 15.48 7.11
N PHE A 84 12.86 14.39 6.87
CA PHE A 84 11.44 14.31 7.14
C PHE A 84 11.11 13.12 8.04
N GLU A 85 10.15 13.31 8.94
CA GLU A 85 9.63 12.24 9.78
C GLU A 85 8.14 12.04 9.51
N GLN A 86 7.73 10.77 9.51
CA GLN A 86 6.36 10.34 9.30
C GLN A 86 5.81 9.66 10.57
N PRO A 87 5.32 10.43 11.55
CA PRO A 87 4.85 9.89 12.82
C PRO A 87 3.65 8.94 12.70
N LYS A 88 2.92 8.98 11.57
CA LYS A 88 1.79 8.07 11.27
C LYS A 88 2.07 7.17 10.05
N GLY A 89 3.34 7.01 9.67
CA GLY A 89 3.76 6.22 8.51
C GLY A 89 3.53 6.92 7.15
N PRO A 90 3.65 6.17 6.03
CA PRO A 90 3.76 6.72 4.66
C PRO A 90 2.56 7.53 4.17
N SER A 91 1.37 7.22 4.69
CA SER A 91 0.13 7.93 4.37
C SER A 91 -0.11 9.14 5.30
N GLY A 92 0.68 9.25 6.36
CA GLY A 92 0.51 10.22 7.43
C GLY A 92 1.08 11.60 7.15
N ALA A 93 0.93 12.48 8.15
CA ALA A 93 1.52 13.81 8.14
C ALA A 93 3.05 13.75 8.03
N LEU A 94 3.61 14.69 7.28
CA LEU A 94 5.05 14.89 7.13
C LEU A 94 5.50 16.00 8.08
N LYS A 95 6.48 15.72 8.93
CA LYS A 95 7.11 16.71 9.79
C LYS A 95 8.53 16.95 9.31
N VAL A 96 8.92 18.20 9.12
CA VAL A 96 10.31 18.54 8.77
C VAL A 96 11.14 18.44 10.03
N VAL A 97 12.12 17.54 10.02
CA VAL A 97 13.10 17.40 11.10
C VAL A 97 14.23 18.34 10.76
N LYS A 98 14.25 19.50 11.42
CA LYS A 98 15.45 20.33 11.42
C LYS A 98 16.47 19.57 12.26
N LYS A 99 17.49 19.00 11.62
CA LYS A 99 18.58 18.27 12.26
C LYS A 99 19.40 19.24 13.11
N ALA A 100 18.87 19.63 14.27
CA ALA A 100 19.70 19.91 15.43
C ALA A 100 20.35 18.58 15.82
N ALA A 101 21.59 18.66 16.33
CA ALA A 101 22.41 17.52 16.68
C ALA A 101 21.64 16.41 17.42
N SER A 102 22.03 15.18 17.10
CA SER A 102 21.65 13.87 17.67
C SER A 102 21.16 13.85 19.13
N PRO A 103 20.40 12.82 19.52
CA PRO A 103 21.12 11.69 20.10
C PRO A 103 20.82 10.34 19.43
N ALA A 104 21.88 9.54 19.43
CA ALA A 104 21.99 8.20 18.88
C ALA A 104 21.01 7.18 19.48
N PRO A 105 20.67 6.10 18.75
CA PRO A 105 19.94 4.97 19.30
C PRO A 105 20.88 4.16 20.22
N ALA A 106 20.73 4.31 21.53
CA ALA A 106 21.33 3.40 22.49
C ALA A 106 20.66 2.03 22.41
N ALA A 107 21.49 1.03 22.16
CA ALA A 107 21.14 -0.38 22.12
C ALA A 107 20.60 -0.89 23.47
N LYS A 108 19.71 -1.88 23.34
CA LYS A 108 19.40 -2.99 24.26
C LYS A 108 20.08 -2.95 25.64
N LYS A 109 19.29 -2.87 26.71
CA LYS A 109 19.54 -3.66 27.93
C LYS A 109 18.30 -4.45 28.34
N VAL A 110 18.51 -5.75 28.33
CA VAL A 110 17.70 -6.79 28.96
C VAL A 110 17.90 -6.63 30.47
N ALA A 111 16.83 -6.56 31.25
CA ALA A 111 16.86 -6.87 32.67
C ALA A 111 15.57 -7.61 33.03
N LYS A 112 15.76 -8.87 33.41
CA LYS A 112 14.77 -9.85 33.80
C LYS A 112 14.59 -9.77 35.32
N LYS A 113 13.35 -9.99 35.78
CA LYS A 113 12.96 -10.61 37.07
C LYS A 113 12.69 -9.69 38.28
N ALA A 114 11.40 -9.63 38.67
CA ALA A 114 10.82 -10.02 39.97
C ALA A 114 9.36 -9.50 39.99
N ALA A 115 8.30 -10.31 39.82
CA ALA A 115 7.72 -11.27 40.76
C ALA A 115 7.44 -10.69 42.17
N ALA A 116 6.24 -10.10 42.36
CA ALA A 116 5.50 -10.12 43.63
C ALA A 116 4.04 -9.62 43.41
N ALA A 117 3.10 -10.57 43.38
CA ALA A 117 1.73 -10.41 43.89
C ALA A 117 1.62 -11.32 45.13
N PRO A 118 0.57 -11.33 45.99
CA PRO A 118 -0.75 -10.67 45.90
C PRO A 118 -1.30 -10.11 47.24
N LYS A 119 -2.48 -9.45 47.22
CA LYS A 119 -3.62 -9.51 48.19
C LYS A 119 -4.66 -8.44 47.75
N LYS A 120 -5.87 -8.74 47.23
CA LYS A 120 -7.13 -9.15 47.90
C LYS A 120 -7.48 -8.20 49.07
N VAL A 121 -8.64 -7.59 49.28
CA VAL A 121 -10.04 -7.74 48.82
C VAL A 121 -10.79 -6.43 49.19
N ALA A 122 -11.75 -5.96 48.40
CA ALA A 122 -13.01 -5.42 48.92
C ALA A 122 -14.10 -5.53 47.86
N LYS A 123 -15.22 -6.09 48.28
CA LYS A 123 -16.37 -6.59 47.51
C LYS A 123 -17.61 -5.75 47.89
N LYS A 124 -18.61 -5.77 47.01
CA LYS A 124 -20.04 -5.39 47.15
C LYS A 124 -20.41 -4.06 46.45
N THR A 125 -21.49 -3.91 45.69
CA THR A 125 -22.57 -4.82 45.25
C THR A 125 -23.36 -4.18 44.08
N ALA A 126 -23.78 -5.04 43.14
CA ALA A 126 -25.04 -5.07 42.39
C ALA A 126 -25.90 -3.80 42.17
N ALA A 127 -26.14 -3.47 40.88
CA ALA A 127 -27.47 -3.18 40.35
C ALA A 127 -27.54 -3.47 38.83
N ALA A 128 -28.68 -3.99 38.39
CA ALA A 128 -28.94 -4.70 37.13
C ALA A 128 -29.15 -3.77 35.88
N PRO A 129 -29.29 -4.34 34.66
CA PRO A 129 -29.00 -3.67 33.40
C PRO A 129 -30.18 -2.87 32.84
N LYS A 130 -29.91 -1.69 32.25
CA LYS A 130 -30.86 -1.00 31.36
C LYS A 130 -30.41 -1.06 29.90
N LYS A 131 -31.22 -1.81 29.17
CA LYS A 131 -31.29 -2.08 27.73
C LYS A 131 -31.87 -0.85 27.02
N VAL A 132 -31.12 -0.12 26.19
CA VAL A 132 -31.72 0.75 25.15
C VAL A 132 -30.81 0.93 23.92
N ALA A 133 -31.33 0.45 22.79
CA ALA A 133 -31.12 0.89 21.40
C ALA A 133 -29.69 1.04 20.84
N LYS A 134 -29.17 -0.11 20.41
CA LYS A 134 -28.24 -0.24 19.27
C LYS A 134 -28.92 0.30 18.00
N LYS A 135 -28.58 1.52 17.57
CA LYS A 135 -28.94 2.02 16.22
C LYS A 135 -28.05 1.30 15.21
N ALA A 136 -28.55 0.16 14.75
CA ALA A 136 -28.00 -0.63 13.67
C ALA A 136 -28.01 0.19 12.38
N ALA A 137 -26.84 0.65 11.95
CA ALA A 137 -26.62 0.92 10.54
C ALA A 137 -26.55 -0.46 9.86
N ALA A 138 -27.60 -0.77 9.10
CA ALA A 138 -27.78 -2.05 8.42
C ALA A 138 -26.52 -2.43 7.62
N PRO A 139 -26.03 -3.68 7.71
CA PRO A 139 -25.09 -4.19 6.73
C PRO A 139 -25.82 -4.14 5.39
N LYS A 140 -25.23 -3.44 4.41
CA LYS A 140 -25.71 -3.53 3.03
C LYS A 140 -25.75 -5.00 2.67
N LYS A 141 -26.98 -5.51 2.63
CA LYS A 141 -27.38 -6.83 2.17
C LYS A 141 -26.56 -7.15 0.93
N ALA A 142 -25.89 -8.30 0.97
CA ALA A 142 -25.35 -8.92 -0.22
C ALA A 142 -26.48 -8.98 -1.24
N ALA A 143 -26.43 -8.10 -2.24
CA ALA A 143 -27.29 -8.19 -3.39
C ALA A 143 -26.81 -9.43 -4.14
N ALA A 144 -27.45 -10.56 -3.87
CA ALA A 144 -27.62 -11.64 -4.82
C ALA A 144 -28.34 -11.04 -6.04
N SER A 145 -27.55 -10.43 -6.92
CA SER A 145 -28.01 -10.10 -8.27
C SER A 145 -27.78 -11.38 -9.06
N SER A 146 -28.86 -12.10 -9.29
CA SER A 146 -28.98 -13.21 -10.23
C SER A 146 -28.83 -12.70 -11.67
N SER A 147 -27.69 -12.09 -11.99
CA SER A 147 -27.29 -11.86 -13.36
C SER A 147 -26.58 -13.12 -13.84
N ALA A 148 -27.03 -13.68 -14.96
CA ALA A 148 -26.52 -14.92 -15.56
C ALA A 148 -25.00 -14.95 -15.87
N ALA A 149 -24.25 -13.90 -15.55
CA ALA A 149 -22.81 -13.81 -15.75
C ALA A 149 -22.05 -13.91 -14.41
N PRO A 150 -21.07 -14.83 -14.29
CA PRO A 150 -20.37 -15.07 -13.03
C PRO A 150 -19.61 -13.83 -12.54
N THR A 151 -19.68 -13.55 -11.24
CA THR A 151 -18.96 -12.41 -10.65
C THR A 151 -17.45 -12.64 -10.71
N TYR A 152 -16.64 -11.58 -10.60
CA TYR A 152 -15.17 -11.74 -10.54
C TYR A 152 -14.72 -12.67 -9.42
N LYS A 153 -15.44 -12.66 -8.29
CA LYS A 153 -15.16 -13.54 -7.15
C LYS A 153 -15.40 -15.00 -7.53
N GLU A 154 -16.53 -15.31 -8.15
CA GLU A 154 -16.84 -16.66 -8.64
C GLU A 154 -15.86 -17.12 -9.71
N MET A 155 -15.54 -16.28 -10.69
CA MET A 155 -14.60 -16.63 -11.75
C MET A 155 -13.21 -16.97 -11.18
N ILE A 156 -12.74 -16.23 -10.18
CA ILE A 156 -11.48 -16.50 -9.49
C ILE A 156 -11.54 -17.84 -8.75
N ILE A 157 -12.61 -18.09 -8.00
CA ILE A 157 -12.78 -19.33 -7.23
C ILE A 157 -12.88 -20.53 -8.18
N LYS A 158 -13.73 -20.47 -9.22
CA LYS A 158 -13.85 -21.52 -10.26
C LYS A 158 -12.51 -21.79 -10.94
N SER A 159 -11.75 -20.75 -11.26
CA SER A 159 -10.42 -20.90 -11.86
C SER A 159 -9.43 -21.60 -10.92
N ILE A 160 -9.40 -21.29 -9.62
CA ILE A 160 -8.51 -21.98 -8.67
C ILE A 160 -8.97 -23.43 -8.43
N LEU A 161 -10.27 -23.68 -8.45
CA LEU A 161 -10.83 -25.04 -8.36
C LEU A 161 -10.48 -25.87 -9.60
N SER A 162 -10.55 -25.28 -10.80
CA SER A 162 -10.17 -25.93 -12.06
C SER A 162 -8.67 -26.27 -12.10
N ILE A 163 -7.81 -25.32 -11.73
CA ILE A 163 -6.35 -25.51 -11.83
C ILE A 163 -5.81 -26.51 -10.79
N ASN A 164 -6.30 -26.47 -9.54
CA ASN A 164 -5.69 -27.25 -8.46
C ASN A 164 -6.68 -27.63 -7.33
N ASN A 165 -7.95 -27.86 -7.67
CA ASN A 165 -9.03 -28.29 -6.75
C ASN A 165 -9.20 -27.40 -5.49
N GLY A 166 -8.76 -26.13 -5.56
CA GLY A 166 -8.81 -25.18 -4.44
C GLY A 166 -7.59 -25.20 -3.50
N LYS A 167 -6.64 -26.14 -3.68
CA LYS A 167 -5.40 -26.26 -2.87
C LYS A 167 -4.47 -25.05 -3.03
N GLY A 168 -4.67 -24.32 -4.12
CA GLY A 168 -4.15 -22.99 -4.39
C GLY A 168 -3.30 -22.93 -5.64
N SER A 169 -3.38 -21.79 -6.31
CA SER A 169 -2.71 -21.53 -7.58
C SER A 169 -2.00 -20.17 -7.55
N SER A 170 -0.94 -20.01 -8.34
CA SER A 170 -0.26 -18.72 -8.46
C SER A 170 -1.19 -17.68 -9.08
N ARG A 171 -1.04 -16.40 -8.71
CA ARG A 171 -1.88 -15.32 -9.28
C ARG A 171 -1.83 -15.28 -10.79
N LEU A 172 -0.64 -15.50 -11.34
CA LEU A 172 -0.41 -15.50 -12.78
C LEU A 172 -1.15 -16.66 -13.46
N ALA A 173 -1.15 -17.86 -12.86
CA ALA A 173 -1.91 -18.99 -13.38
C ALA A 173 -3.41 -18.71 -13.36
N VAL A 174 -3.93 -18.19 -12.24
CA VAL A 174 -5.36 -17.82 -12.14
C VAL A 174 -5.72 -16.74 -13.16
N LYS A 175 -4.86 -15.73 -13.33
CA LYS A 175 -5.07 -14.65 -14.30
C LYS A 175 -5.10 -15.18 -15.74
N LYS A 176 -4.18 -16.08 -16.10
CA LYS A 176 -4.13 -16.71 -17.43
C LYS A 176 -5.37 -17.58 -17.67
N HIS A 177 -5.74 -18.44 -16.73
CA HIS A 177 -6.92 -19.30 -16.84
C HIS A 177 -8.20 -18.48 -16.97
N MET A 178 -8.34 -17.41 -16.17
CA MET A 178 -9.48 -16.50 -16.31
C MET A 178 -9.53 -15.87 -17.70
N LYS A 179 -8.40 -15.36 -18.22
CA LYS A 179 -8.34 -14.77 -19.56
C LYS A 179 -8.68 -15.77 -20.66
N GLY A 180 -8.39 -17.06 -20.47
CA GLY A 180 -8.78 -18.13 -21.40
C GLY A 180 -10.28 -18.42 -21.33
N GLU A 181 -10.77 -18.86 -20.18
CA GLU A 181 -12.16 -19.30 -19.98
C GLU A 181 -13.19 -18.16 -20.13
N TYR A 182 -12.85 -16.97 -19.64
CA TYR A 182 -13.75 -15.82 -19.59
C TYR A 182 -13.29 -14.69 -20.52
N ALA A 183 -12.64 -15.05 -21.63
CA ALA A 183 -12.04 -14.12 -22.59
C ALA A 183 -12.99 -12.99 -22.99
N LYS A 184 -14.23 -13.30 -23.36
CA LYS A 184 -15.25 -12.32 -23.80
C LYS A 184 -15.54 -11.24 -22.73
N LYS A 185 -15.60 -11.61 -21.45
CA LYS A 185 -15.86 -10.69 -20.34
C LYS A 185 -14.61 -9.89 -19.96
N ILE A 186 -13.44 -10.52 -20.07
CA ILE A 186 -12.17 -9.91 -19.63
C ILE A 186 -11.55 -9.01 -20.71
N SER A 187 -11.64 -9.36 -21.99
CA SER A 187 -11.08 -8.58 -23.10
C SER A 187 -11.78 -7.22 -23.26
N SER A 188 -13.08 -7.16 -22.98
CA SER A 188 -13.86 -5.92 -22.94
C SER A 188 -13.46 -5.01 -21.76
N THR A 189 -12.86 -5.56 -20.70
CA THR A 189 -12.60 -4.84 -19.45
C THR A 189 -11.17 -4.31 -19.38
N LYS A 190 -10.96 -3.03 -19.71
CA LYS A 190 -9.65 -2.35 -19.64
C LYS A 190 -9.01 -2.39 -18.23
N ASN A 191 -9.82 -2.43 -17.17
CA ASN A 191 -9.35 -2.40 -15.77
C ASN A 191 -9.31 -3.79 -15.10
N PHE A 192 -9.25 -4.86 -15.88
CA PHE A 192 -9.32 -6.24 -15.37
C PHE A 192 -8.36 -6.51 -14.21
N ASP A 193 -7.10 -6.09 -14.32
CA ASP A 193 -6.09 -6.36 -13.31
C ASP A 193 -6.40 -5.67 -11.96
N HIS A 194 -6.94 -4.46 -12.01
CA HIS A 194 -7.39 -3.75 -10.81
C HIS A 194 -8.59 -4.46 -10.17
N LEU A 195 -9.57 -4.87 -10.98
CA LEU A 195 -10.75 -5.60 -10.50
C LEU A 195 -10.35 -6.95 -9.90
N PHE A 196 -9.45 -7.69 -10.55
CA PHE A 196 -8.88 -8.94 -10.06
C PHE A 196 -8.17 -8.75 -8.71
N ASN A 197 -7.29 -7.75 -8.62
CA ASN A 197 -6.55 -7.46 -7.40
C ASN A 197 -7.47 -7.03 -6.25
N SER A 198 -8.42 -6.14 -6.52
CA SER A 198 -9.41 -5.66 -5.53
C SER A 198 -10.31 -6.79 -5.05
N THR A 199 -10.77 -7.65 -5.95
CA THR A 199 -11.64 -8.78 -5.61
C THR A 199 -10.91 -9.79 -4.72
N ILE A 200 -9.63 -10.07 -4.99
CA ILE A 200 -8.84 -10.97 -4.13
C ILE A 200 -8.65 -10.38 -2.73
N LYS A 201 -8.35 -9.08 -2.63
CA LYS A 201 -8.26 -8.42 -1.31
C LYS A 201 -9.56 -8.57 -0.52
N LYS A 202 -10.69 -8.23 -1.16
CA LYS A 202 -12.02 -8.37 -0.55
C LYS A 202 -12.35 -9.83 -0.18
N ALA A 203 -12.01 -10.78 -1.04
CA ALA A 203 -12.25 -12.20 -0.81
C ALA A 203 -11.37 -12.81 0.28
N VAL A 204 -10.16 -12.26 0.49
CA VAL A 204 -9.29 -12.62 1.62
C VAL A 204 -9.86 -12.07 2.92
N GLU A 205 -10.31 -10.82 2.91
CA GLU A 205 -10.92 -10.18 4.08
C GLU A 205 -12.26 -10.82 4.47
N SER A 206 -13.04 -11.28 3.50
CA SER A 206 -14.29 -12.03 3.75
C SER A 206 -14.08 -13.50 4.12
N GLY A 207 -12.83 -14.00 4.07
CA GLY A 207 -12.48 -15.38 4.41
C GLY A 207 -12.87 -16.43 3.36
N ASP A 208 -13.12 -16.02 2.11
CA ASP A 208 -13.37 -16.95 1.00
C ASP A 208 -12.07 -17.46 0.37
N LEU A 209 -11.02 -16.63 0.38
CA LEU A 209 -9.68 -16.94 -0.14
C LEU A 209 -8.62 -16.71 0.93
N ALA A 210 -7.47 -17.37 0.82
CA ALA A 210 -6.31 -17.16 1.68
C ALA A 210 -5.04 -16.89 0.87
N GLN A 211 -4.19 -16.00 1.38
CA GLN A 211 -2.88 -15.68 0.81
C GLN A 211 -1.76 -16.02 1.81
N PRO A 212 -1.34 -17.29 1.91
CA PRO A 212 -0.32 -17.70 2.87
C PRO A 212 1.05 -17.08 2.61
N LYS A 213 1.33 -16.68 1.36
CA LYS A 213 2.61 -16.12 0.91
C LYS A 213 2.48 -14.63 0.55
N GLY A 214 1.49 -13.96 1.14
CA GLY A 214 1.22 -12.54 0.90
C GLY A 214 0.65 -12.22 -0.49
N PRO A 215 0.62 -10.93 -0.86
CA PRO A 215 -0.15 -10.44 -2.00
C PRO A 215 0.39 -10.85 -3.36
N SER A 216 1.67 -11.21 -3.47
CA SER A 216 2.32 -11.69 -4.71
C SER A 216 2.42 -13.22 -4.80
N GLY A 217 1.86 -13.94 -3.83
CA GLY A 217 2.03 -15.39 -3.69
C GLY A 217 0.87 -16.23 -4.24
N ILE A 218 0.70 -17.41 -3.66
CA ILE A 218 -0.37 -18.36 -3.99
C ILE A 218 -1.69 -17.88 -3.40
N ILE A 219 -2.79 -18.07 -4.15
CA ILE A 219 -4.16 -17.86 -3.67
C ILE A 219 -4.79 -19.23 -3.44
N LYS A 220 -5.24 -19.51 -2.20
CA LYS A 220 -5.96 -20.73 -1.82
C LYS A 220 -7.45 -20.45 -1.65
N VAL A 221 -8.30 -21.41 -1.98
CA VAL A 221 -9.75 -21.33 -1.71
C VAL A 221 -10.01 -21.93 -0.34
N LEU A 222 -10.63 -21.16 0.56
CA LEU A 222 -11.08 -21.64 1.86
C LEU A 222 -12.41 -22.39 1.73
N LYS A 223 -12.78 -23.15 2.78
CA LYS A 223 -14.05 -23.91 2.79
C LYS A 223 -15.26 -23.03 2.50
N LYS A 224 -15.27 -21.80 3.03
CA LYS A 224 -16.30 -20.78 2.77
C LYS A 224 -16.38 -20.34 1.29
N GLY A 225 -15.23 -20.17 0.63
CA GLY A 225 -15.19 -19.85 -0.80
C GLY A 225 -15.65 -21.02 -1.67
N LYS A 226 -15.39 -22.26 -1.26
CA LYS A 226 -15.88 -23.47 -1.95
C LYS A 226 -17.40 -23.55 -1.92
N THR A 227 -18.01 -23.31 -0.76
CA THR A 227 -19.47 -23.31 -0.60
C THR A 227 -20.15 -22.14 -1.29
N ALA A 228 -19.47 -21.00 -1.46
CA ALA A 228 -20.03 -19.82 -2.11
C ALA A 228 -20.23 -19.95 -3.63
N VAL A 229 -19.64 -20.98 -4.26
CA VAL A 229 -19.66 -21.18 -5.72
C VAL A 229 -20.18 -22.57 -6.11
N GLY A 230 -20.25 -23.50 -5.16
CA GLY A 230 -20.80 -24.85 -5.34
C GLY A 230 -22.18 -25.05 -4.69
N ALA A 231 -22.85 -23.97 -4.30
CA ALA A 231 -24.27 -23.97 -3.92
C ALA A 231 -25.11 -23.42 -5.07
#